data_AF-A0A2Z6UG53-F1
#
_entry.id   AF-A0A2Z6UG53-F1
#
_cell.length_a   1.000
_cell.length_b   1.000
_cell.length_c   1.000
_cell.angle_alpha   90.00
_cell.angle_beta   90.00
_cell.angle_gamma   90.00
#
_symmetry.space_group_name_H-M   'P 1'
#
loop_
_entity.id
_entity.type
_entity.pdbx_description
1 polymer ?
#
loop_
_entity_poly.entity_id
_entity_poly.type
_entity_poly.pdbx_seq_one_letter_code
_entity_poly.pdbx_strand_id
1 'polypeptide(L)'
;MINKQKVLGDFGFEFLGPICSEYFHQLNEVLKVNPDAHILFLAREGYFFNDVYSKLISHNLIAQNTYDYFLASRTFLFRICIADPSTWEFSLKHNFEGTLDRLLVARFGFTHHVALEIFTEDELAKEYSLPNDFEEITTLFSMKLAALSKAVAKSRSSYFDYIRSLSLPRDKKLILVDVGYSGTIQKLLTHLLGQSTHGLYFITTKAGDYNYHGKTATMECVFKDRVKMGDGYHMLDKSLFLEALLTSPNGQFVDIEKSSIPGAAQFIKFYGRHSYTQANFAELEMIFNGATDAVVSYLKNGVRFTLDEIEHLYKHYTTKSQFIPAAVRPLFDVDDAISGNGNVNPLNLFKV
;
A
#
# COMPACT_ATOMS: atom_id res chain seq x y z
N MET A 1 24.72 -29.11 -0.04
CA MET A 1 24.30 -27.70 0.04
C MET A 1 22.91 -27.59 -0.54
N ILE A 2 21.93 -27.13 0.23
CA ILE A 2 20.57 -26.92 -0.30
C ILE A 2 20.64 -25.73 -1.26
N ASN A 3 20.06 -25.87 -2.46
CA ASN A 3 20.03 -24.79 -3.44
C ASN A 3 19.20 -23.61 -2.90
N LYS A 4 19.83 -22.44 -2.72
CA LYS A 4 19.18 -21.22 -2.20
C LYS A 4 17.90 -20.87 -2.96
N GLN A 5 17.91 -21.01 -4.28
CA GLN A 5 16.73 -20.75 -5.12
C GLN A 5 15.56 -21.66 -4.75
N LYS A 6 15.82 -22.96 -4.53
CA LYS A 6 14.79 -23.90 -4.13
C LYS A 6 14.21 -23.52 -2.76
N VAL A 7 15.05 -23.16 -1.79
CA VAL A 7 14.61 -22.75 -0.44
C VAL A 7 13.69 -21.53 -0.50
N LEU A 8 14.07 -20.52 -1.29
CA LEU A 8 13.27 -19.31 -1.45
C LEU A 8 11.93 -19.61 -2.14
N GLY A 9 11.95 -20.41 -3.21
CA GLY A 9 10.74 -20.86 -3.89
C GLY A 9 9.81 -21.69 -2.99
N ASP A 10 10.34 -22.69 -2.30
CA ASP A 10 9.58 -23.51 -1.35
C ASP A 10 8.93 -22.63 -0.26
N PHE A 11 9.67 -21.65 0.27
CA PHE A 11 9.13 -20.71 1.26
C PHE A 11 7.96 -19.87 0.70
N GLY A 12 8.10 -19.35 -0.52
CA GLY A 12 7.01 -18.63 -1.19
C GLY A 12 5.78 -19.50 -1.41
N PHE A 13 6.00 -20.75 -1.82
CA PHE A 13 4.94 -21.73 -2.05
C PHE A 13 4.18 -22.05 -0.76
N GLU A 14 4.88 -22.29 0.35
CA GLU A 14 4.30 -22.72 1.63
C GLU A 14 3.70 -21.56 2.45
N PHE A 15 4.34 -20.39 2.46
CA PHE A 15 3.92 -19.27 3.30
C PHE A 15 2.98 -18.31 2.57
N LEU A 16 3.40 -17.72 1.45
CA LEU A 16 2.59 -16.74 0.72
C LEU A 16 1.52 -17.41 -0.15
N GLY A 17 1.80 -18.60 -0.68
CA GLY A 17 0.90 -19.36 -1.57
C GLY A 17 -0.52 -19.51 -1.03
N PRO A 18 -0.72 -20.12 0.16
CA PRO A 18 -2.05 -20.29 0.73
C PRO A 18 -2.79 -18.95 0.95
N ILE A 19 -2.10 -17.97 1.53
CA ILE A 19 -2.66 -16.64 1.84
C ILE A 19 -3.12 -15.95 0.55
N CYS A 20 -2.24 -15.88 -0.45
CA CYS A 20 -2.55 -15.19 -1.70
C CYS A 20 -3.59 -15.97 -2.53
N SER A 21 -3.64 -17.29 -2.44
CA SER A 21 -4.62 -18.09 -3.16
C SER A 21 -6.05 -17.78 -2.71
N GLU A 22 -6.27 -17.66 -1.40
CA GLU A 22 -7.58 -17.30 -0.86
C GLU A 22 -7.96 -15.86 -1.22
N TYR A 23 -6.99 -14.95 -1.25
CA TYR A 23 -7.19 -13.59 -1.74
C TYR A 23 -7.64 -13.54 -3.21
N PHE A 24 -7.00 -14.33 -4.09
CA PHE A 24 -7.39 -14.41 -5.51
C PHE A 24 -8.70 -15.15 -5.73
N HIS A 25 -9.06 -16.13 -4.90
CA HIS A 25 -10.40 -16.72 -4.90
C HIS A 25 -11.45 -15.66 -4.60
N GLN A 26 -11.27 -14.87 -3.54
CA GLN A 26 -12.21 -13.79 -3.21
C GLN A 26 -12.27 -12.72 -4.30
N LEU A 27 -11.12 -12.33 -4.87
CA LEU A 27 -11.10 -11.40 -6.01
C LEU A 27 -11.93 -11.95 -7.18
N ASN A 28 -11.81 -13.23 -7.52
CA ASN A 28 -12.59 -13.85 -8.59
C ASN A 28 -14.10 -13.80 -8.31
N GLU A 29 -14.53 -14.02 -7.06
CA GLU A 29 -15.95 -13.88 -6.69
C GLU A 29 -16.45 -12.44 -6.85
N VAL A 30 -15.65 -11.45 -6.45
CA VAL A 30 -15.98 -10.03 -6.67
C VAL A 30 -16.08 -9.72 -8.17
N LEU A 31 -15.18 -10.24 -9.00
CA LEU A 31 -15.19 -10.03 -10.45
C LEU A 31 -16.36 -10.72 -11.14
N LYS A 32 -16.82 -11.90 -10.68
CA LYS A 32 -18.02 -12.55 -11.21
C LYS A 32 -19.28 -11.70 -11.02
N VAL A 33 -19.37 -10.98 -9.90
CA VAL A 33 -20.49 -10.05 -9.64
C VAL A 33 -20.31 -8.71 -10.38
N ASN A 34 -19.08 -8.38 -10.78
CA ASN A 34 -18.74 -7.12 -11.46
C ASN A 34 -17.93 -7.42 -12.75
N PRO A 35 -18.53 -8.06 -13.77
CA PRO A 35 -17.80 -8.59 -14.92
C PRO A 35 -17.10 -7.51 -15.76
N ASP A 36 -17.62 -6.27 -15.72
CA ASP A 36 -17.03 -5.12 -16.41
C ASP A 36 -16.10 -4.27 -15.54
N ALA A 37 -15.81 -4.68 -14.30
CA ALA A 37 -14.95 -3.89 -13.42
C ALA A 37 -13.54 -3.69 -14.00
N HIS A 38 -12.92 -2.59 -13.59
CA HIS A 38 -11.52 -2.32 -13.85
C HIS A 38 -10.72 -2.40 -12.55
N ILE A 39 -9.61 -3.14 -12.55
CA ILE A 39 -8.84 -3.45 -11.34
C ILE A 39 -7.64 -2.51 -11.24
N LEU A 40 -7.45 -1.90 -10.07
CA LEU A 40 -6.29 -1.09 -9.73
C LEU A 40 -5.47 -1.82 -8.67
N PHE A 41 -4.35 -2.41 -9.08
CA PHE A 41 -3.39 -3.00 -8.16
C PHE A 41 -2.54 -1.88 -7.56
N LEU A 42 -2.79 -1.54 -6.29
CA LEU A 42 -2.14 -0.38 -5.67
C LEU A 42 -0.67 -0.67 -5.36
N ALA A 43 0.20 0.27 -5.66
CA ALA A 43 1.57 0.23 -5.15
C ALA A 43 1.55 0.24 -3.60
N ARG A 44 2.35 -0.60 -2.93
CA ARG A 44 3.50 -1.37 -3.46
C ARG A 44 3.17 -2.86 -3.65
N GLU A 45 2.33 -3.40 -2.78
CA GLU A 45 1.91 -4.78 -2.67
C GLU A 45 1.28 -5.29 -3.97
N GLY A 46 0.54 -4.41 -4.65
CA GLY A 46 -0.06 -4.66 -5.95
C GLY A 46 0.93 -5.03 -7.05
N TYR A 47 2.24 -4.83 -6.88
CA TYR A 47 3.25 -5.29 -7.85
C TYR A 47 3.19 -6.80 -8.04
N PHE A 48 3.20 -7.55 -6.93
CA PHE A 48 3.10 -9.01 -6.94
C PHE A 48 1.71 -9.45 -7.42
N PHE A 49 0.65 -8.82 -6.93
CA PHE A 49 -0.72 -9.21 -7.30
C PHE A 49 -1.01 -8.99 -8.79
N ASN A 50 -0.49 -7.92 -9.38
CA ASN A 50 -0.60 -7.64 -10.81
C ASN A 50 0.03 -8.77 -11.66
N ASP A 51 1.20 -9.28 -11.24
CA ASP A 51 1.89 -10.37 -11.93
C ASP A 51 1.13 -11.70 -11.79
N VAL A 52 0.72 -12.05 -10.57
CA VAL A 52 -0.09 -13.26 -10.31
C VAL A 52 -1.39 -13.23 -11.10
N TYR A 53 -2.09 -12.09 -11.13
CA TYR A 53 -3.33 -11.94 -11.88
C TYR A 53 -3.14 -12.17 -13.38
N SER A 54 -2.08 -11.56 -13.96
CA SER A 54 -1.69 -11.81 -15.36
C SER A 54 -1.45 -13.29 -15.63
N LYS A 55 -0.76 -13.98 -14.71
CA LYS A 55 -0.51 -15.42 -14.81
C LYS A 55 -1.82 -16.22 -14.74
N LEU A 56 -2.72 -15.90 -13.82
CA LEU A 56 -4.01 -16.56 -13.69
C LEU A 56 -4.90 -16.39 -14.92
N ILE A 57 -4.90 -15.20 -15.55
CA ILE A 57 -5.58 -14.98 -16.84
C ILE A 57 -5.00 -15.91 -17.91
N SER A 58 -3.66 -16.00 -18.02
CA SER A 58 -3.03 -16.86 -19.04
C SER A 58 -3.35 -18.35 -18.89
N HIS A 59 -3.75 -18.77 -17.68
CA HIS A 59 -4.19 -20.13 -17.37
C HIS A 59 -5.72 -20.31 -17.34
N ASN A 60 -6.51 -19.27 -17.64
CA ASN A 60 -7.97 -19.26 -17.54
C ASN A 60 -8.51 -19.64 -16.14
N LEU A 61 -7.82 -19.20 -15.08
CA LEU A 61 -8.15 -19.52 -13.69
C LEU A 61 -8.91 -18.40 -12.97
N ILE A 62 -9.04 -17.22 -13.58
CA ILE A 62 -9.73 -16.06 -13.04
C ILE A 62 -10.46 -15.31 -14.16
N ALA A 63 -11.52 -14.58 -13.82
CA ALA A 63 -12.20 -13.69 -14.77
C ALA A 63 -11.23 -12.69 -15.40
N GLN A 64 -11.35 -12.49 -16.71
CA GLN A 64 -10.50 -11.56 -17.45
C GLN A 64 -11.10 -10.16 -17.47
N ASN A 65 -10.63 -9.31 -16.55
CA ASN A 65 -10.96 -7.90 -16.48
C ASN A 65 -9.76 -7.02 -16.89
N THR A 66 -10.03 -5.79 -17.35
CA THR A 66 -8.97 -4.78 -17.55
C THR A 66 -8.37 -4.36 -16.22
N TYR A 67 -7.07 -4.12 -16.19
CA TYR A 67 -6.35 -3.79 -14.96
C TYR A 67 -5.15 -2.89 -15.22
N ASP A 68 -4.77 -2.13 -14.19
CA ASP A 68 -3.58 -1.29 -14.17
C ASP A 68 -2.84 -1.41 -12.83
N TYR A 69 -1.51 -1.37 -12.89
CA TYR A 69 -0.69 -1.14 -11.70
C TYR A 69 -0.72 0.37 -11.37
N PHE A 70 -1.31 0.71 -10.24
CA PHE A 70 -1.66 2.09 -9.90
C PHE A 70 -0.70 2.67 -8.86
N LEU A 71 0.02 3.73 -9.25
CA LEU A 71 0.97 4.41 -8.37
C LEU A 71 0.24 5.21 -7.30
N ALA A 72 0.42 4.80 -6.06
CA ALA A 72 -0.03 5.53 -4.88
C ALA A 72 0.93 5.27 -3.73
N SER A 73 1.07 6.25 -2.85
CA SER A 73 1.60 6.02 -1.50
C SER A 73 0.88 6.97 -0.55
N ARG A 74 0.76 6.57 0.72
CA ARG A 74 0.02 7.37 1.70
C ARG A 74 0.62 8.76 1.87
N THR A 75 1.94 8.84 2.06
CA THR A 75 2.70 10.10 2.18
C THR A 75 2.53 11.00 0.95
N PHE A 76 2.66 10.43 -0.26
CA PHE A 76 2.48 11.19 -1.49
C PHE A 76 1.05 11.76 -1.62
N LEU A 77 0.03 10.93 -1.36
CA LEU A 77 -1.37 11.35 -1.45
C LEU A 77 -1.71 12.40 -0.40
N PHE A 78 -1.22 12.26 0.83
CA PHE A 78 -1.32 13.30 1.86
C PHE A 78 -0.72 14.62 1.39
N ARG A 79 0.49 14.58 0.80
CA ARG A 79 1.15 15.78 0.27
C ARG A 79 0.32 16.49 -0.79
N ILE A 80 -0.05 15.79 -1.87
CA ILE A 80 -0.75 16.44 -2.99
C ILE A 80 -2.19 16.87 -2.65
N CYS A 81 -2.76 16.29 -1.58
CA CYS A 81 -4.08 16.66 -1.06
C CYS A 81 -4.02 17.72 0.04
N ILE A 82 -2.85 18.12 0.55
CA ILE A 82 -2.74 19.14 1.60
C ILE A 82 -3.33 20.50 1.18
N ALA A 83 -3.40 20.75 -0.13
CA ALA A 83 -4.02 21.93 -0.73
C ALA A 83 -5.57 21.88 -0.75
N ASP A 84 -6.17 20.78 -0.28
CA ASP A 84 -7.61 20.61 -0.17
C ASP A 84 -7.99 20.37 1.31
N PRO A 85 -8.51 21.41 2.00
CA PRO A 85 -8.91 21.32 3.40
C PRO A 85 -9.89 20.19 3.72
N SER A 86 -10.71 19.77 2.74
CA SER A 86 -11.67 18.69 2.95
C SER A 86 -10.97 17.37 3.31
N THR A 87 -9.75 17.16 2.80
CA THR A 87 -9.01 15.90 2.95
C THR A 87 -8.18 15.81 4.22
N TRP A 88 -8.05 16.90 4.99
CA TRP A 88 -7.15 16.97 6.15
C TRP A 88 -7.50 15.99 7.25
N GLU A 89 -8.76 15.55 7.35
CA GLU A 89 -9.11 14.54 8.34
C GLU A 89 -8.39 13.19 8.12
N PHE A 90 -8.08 12.86 6.87
CA PHE A 90 -7.38 11.61 6.54
C PHE A 90 -5.91 11.62 6.94
N SER A 91 -5.28 12.81 6.95
CA SER A 91 -3.88 12.96 7.31
C SER A 91 -3.70 13.37 8.76
N LEU A 92 -4.58 14.15 9.37
CA LEU A 92 -4.35 14.74 10.69
C LEU A 92 -5.08 14.06 11.85
N LYS A 93 -6.06 13.17 11.62
CA LYS A 93 -6.75 12.44 12.72
C LYS A 93 -6.04 11.15 13.18
N HIS A 94 -4.83 10.89 12.69
CA HIS A 94 -3.99 9.77 13.13
C HIS A 94 -2.89 10.24 14.08
N ASN A 95 -2.56 9.41 15.07
CA ASN A 95 -1.59 9.72 16.12
C ASN A 95 -0.26 10.24 15.57
N PHE A 96 0.25 11.33 16.16
CA PHE A 96 1.59 11.88 15.92
C PHE A 96 1.99 12.73 17.12
N GLU A 97 3.28 12.68 17.44
CA GLU A 97 3.90 13.49 18.48
C GLU A 97 5.21 14.07 17.93
N GLY A 98 5.36 15.39 17.96
CA GLY A 98 6.59 16.05 17.56
C GLY A 98 6.39 17.42 16.94
N THR A 99 7.45 17.98 16.39
CA THR A 99 7.42 19.31 15.77
C THR A 99 6.63 19.35 14.46
N LEU A 100 6.16 20.53 14.07
CA LEU A 100 5.54 20.74 12.76
C LEU A 100 6.47 20.32 11.61
N ASP A 101 7.76 20.64 11.70
CA ASP A 101 8.75 20.21 10.72
C ASP A 101 8.76 18.68 10.56
N ARG A 102 8.79 17.94 11.67
CA ARG A 102 8.72 16.47 11.66
C ARG A 102 7.42 15.95 11.08
N LEU A 103 6.29 16.62 11.36
CA LEU A 103 5.00 16.25 10.78
C LEU A 103 5.02 16.41 9.25
N LEU A 104 5.50 17.55 8.75
CA LEU A 104 5.58 17.86 7.33
C LEU A 104 6.52 16.90 6.59
N VAL A 105 7.67 16.56 7.19
CA VAL A 105 8.63 15.63 6.60
C VAL A 105 8.09 14.19 6.61
N ALA A 106 7.70 13.65 7.77
CA ALA A 106 7.34 12.23 7.89
C ALA A 106 5.99 11.91 7.23
N ARG A 107 4.98 12.77 7.45
CA ARG A 107 3.61 12.49 7.02
C ARG A 107 3.29 13.03 5.64
N PHE A 108 3.79 14.22 5.32
CA PHE A 108 3.55 14.87 4.04
C PHE A 108 4.74 14.79 3.09
N GLY A 109 5.88 14.21 3.47
CA GLY A 109 7.01 14.04 2.54
C GLY A 109 7.54 15.36 1.98
N PHE A 110 7.43 16.46 2.73
CA PHE A 110 8.13 17.70 2.42
C PHE A 110 9.60 17.58 2.77
N THR A 111 10.44 18.37 2.11
CA THR A 111 11.80 18.62 2.60
C THR A 111 11.75 19.79 3.58
N HIS A 112 12.71 19.83 4.51
CA HIS A 112 12.86 20.95 5.43
C HIS A 112 12.95 22.31 4.69
N HIS A 113 13.66 22.34 3.55
CA HIS A 113 13.74 23.53 2.69
C HIS A 113 12.37 24.00 2.21
N VAL A 114 11.53 23.10 1.69
CA VAL A 114 10.17 23.45 1.25
C VAL A 114 9.31 23.89 2.44
N ALA A 115 9.51 23.29 3.62
CA ALA A 115 8.80 23.69 4.83
C ALA A 115 9.12 25.15 5.24
N LEU A 116 10.39 25.56 5.16
CA LEU A 116 10.84 26.94 5.43
C LEU A 116 10.32 27.99 4.42
N GLU A 117 9.97 27.58 3.20
CA GLU A 117 9.32 28.47 2.23
C GLU A 117 7.85 28.79 2.60
N ILE A 118 7.25 28.00 3.49
CA ILE A 118 5.82 28.06 3.82
C ILE A 118 5.62 28.57 5.26
N PHE A 119 6.46 28.12 6.18
CA PHE A 119 6.36 28.36 7.62
C PHE A 119 7.62 29.06 8.15
N THR A 120 7.48 29.85 9.21
CA THR A 120 8.62 30.42 9.93
C THR A 120 9.34 29.35 10.75
N GLU A 121 10.58 29.61 11.15
CA GLU A 121 11.33 28.71 12.03
C GLU A 121 10.60 28.46 13.36
N ASP A 122 9.98 29.48 13.95
CA ASP A 122 9.17 29.36 15.17
C ASP A 122 7.93 28.48 14.96
N GLU A 123 7.23 28.62 13.82
CA GLU A 123 6.10 27.77 13.46
C GLU A 123 6.54 26.31 13.30
N LEU A 124 7.70 26.08 12.68
CA LEU A 124 8.25 24.74 12.42
C LEU A 124 8.74 24.04 13.69
N ALA A 125 9.28 24.80 14.65
CA ALA A 125 9.78 24.29 15.92
C ALA A 125 8.66 23.93 16.91
N LYS A 126 7.44 24.43 16.70
CA LYS A 126 6.30 24.15 17.58
C LYS A 126 5.92 22.68 17.57
N GLU A 127 5.69 22.13 18.76
CA GLU A 127 5.24 20.75 18.96
C GLU A 127 3.71 20.61 18.86
N TYR A 128 3.28 19.46 18.34
CA TYR A 128 1.90 19.08 18.17
C TYR A 128 1.68 17.61 18.54
N SER A 129 0.56 17.37 19.22
CA SER A 129 0.00 16.05 19.57
C SER A 129 -1.29 15.83 18.78
N LEU A 130 -1.25 14.97 17.75
CA LEU A 130 -2.43 14.60 16.99
C LEU A 130 -3.07 13.33 17.57
N PRO A 131 -4.41 13.23 17.61
CA PRO A 131 -5.39 14.14 16.99
C PRO A 131 -5.80 15.36 17.86
N ASN A 132 -5.22 15.55 19.04
CA ASN A 132 -5.66 16.59 19.99
C ASN A 132 -5.55 18.01 19.40
N ASP A 133 -4.46 18.29 18.68
CA ASP A 133 -4.19 19.61 18.10
C ASP A 133 -4.69 19.75 16.65
N PHE A 134 -5.64 18.91 16.22
CA PHE A 134 -6.19 18.92 14.86
C PHE A 134 -6.69 20.31 14.42
N GLU A 135 -7.49 20.97 15.27
CA GLU A 135 -8.06 22.29 14.96
C GLU A 135 -6.99 23.39 14.86
N GLU A 136 -5.95 23.29 15.68
CA GLU A 136 -4.86 24.25 15.65
C GLU A 136 -4.01 24.11 14.38
N ILE A 137 -3.64 22.89 14.00
CA ILE A 137 -2.88 22.64 12.78
C ILE A 137 -3.70 23.03 11.54
N THR A 138 -4.98 22.68 11.50
CA THR A 138 -5.83 23.02 10.34
C THR A 138 -6.07 24.52 10.22
N THR A 139 -6.12 25.26 11.34
CA THR A 139 -6.13 26.73 11.32
C THR A 139 -4.83 27.28 10.72
N LEU A 140 -3.68 26.76 11.16
CA LEU A 140 -2.38 27.15 10.60
C LEU A 140 -2.27 26.83 9.10
N PHE A 141 -2.68 25.63 8.68
CA PHE A 141 -2.69 25.24 7.26
C PHE A 141 -3.63 26.12 6.44
N SER A 142 -4.78 26.52 7.00
CA SER A 142 -5.72 27.43 6.33
C SER A 142 -5.08 28.79 6.06
N MET A 143 -4.35 29.34 7.03
CA MET A 143 -3.61 30.61 6.84
C MET A 143 -2.51 30.50 5.78
N LYS A 144 -1.93 29.30 5.60
CA LYS A 144 -0.86 29.04 4.62
C LYS A 144 -1.35 28.37 3.33
N LEU A 145 -2.67 28.28 3.11
CA LEU A 145 -3.24 27.45 2.04
C LEU A 145 -2.71 27.81 0.65
N ALA A 146 -2.52 29.10 0.36
CA ALA A 146 -1.96 29.54 -0.92
C ALA A 146 -0.52 29.07 -1.13
N ALA A 147 0.31 29.14 -0.08
CA ALA A 147 1.71 28.68 -0.13
C ALA A 147 1.78 27.14 -0.23
N LEU A 148 0.96 26.43 0.54
CA LEU A 148 0.81 24.97 0.45
C LEU A 148 0.37 24.53 -0.96
N SER A 149 -0.63 25.21 -1.53
CA SER A 149 -1.12 24.96 -2.90
C SER A 149 -0.03 25.15 -3.94
N LYS A 150 0.76 26.22 -3.82
CA LYS A 150 1.90 26.49 -4.71
C LYS A 150 2.97 25.40 -4.60
N ALA A 151 3.30 24.97 -3.38
CA ALA A 151 4.33 23.98 -3.12
C ALA A 151 4.02 22.61 -3.76
N VAL A 152 2.74 22.23 -3.86
CA VAL A 152 2.33 20.92 -4.39
C VAL A 152 1.79 20.96 -5.83
N ALA A 153 1.67 22.15 -6.44
CA ALA A 153 1.01 22.35 -7.73
C ALA A 153 1.60 21.48 -8.86
N LYS A 154 2.94 21.38 -8.94
CA LYS A 154 3.63 20.61 -9.98
C LYS A 154 3.37 19.11 -9.85
N SER A 155 3.57 18.54 -8.66
CA SER A 155 3.32 17.13 -8.37
C SER A 155 1.85 16.77 -8.58
N ARG A 156 0.93 17.63 -8.10
CA ARG A 156 -0.51 17.44 -8.27
C ARG A 156 -0.89 17.43 -9.76
N SER A 157 -0.42 18.40 -10.55
CA SER A 157 -0.69 18.46 -11.99
C SER A 157 -0.15 17.22 -12.73
N SER A 158 1.09 16.82 -12.44
CA SER A 158 1.72 15.64 -13.03
C SER A 158 0.98 14.35 -12.68
N TYR A 159 0.47 14.24 -11.45
CA TYR A 159 -0.31 13.08 -11.02
C TYR A 159 -1.69 13.02 -11.69
N PHE A 160 -2.38 14.15 -11.89
CA PHE A 160 -3.62 14.17 -12.67
C PHE A 160 -3.37 13.82 -14.14
N ASP A 161 -2.25 14.24 -14.72
CA ASP A 161 -1.84 13.80 -16.06
C ASP A 161 -1.62 12.29 -16.11
N TYR A 162 -0.98 11.70 -15.09
CA TYR A 162 -0.82 10.24 -14.97
C TYR A 162 -2.16 9.50 -14.84
N ILE A 163 -3.06 9.97 -13.97
CA ILE A 163 -4.41 9.38 -13.84
C ILE A 163 -5.14 9.44 -15.19
N ARG A 164 -5.04 10.57 -15.91
CA ARG A 164 -5.64 10.71 -17.24
C ARG A 164 -5.03 9.75 -18.27
N SER A 165 -3.72 9.50 -18.22
CA SER A 165 -3.07 8.60 -19.18
C SER A 165 -3.50 7.13 -19.03
N LEU A 166 -3.92 6.72 -17.83
CA LEU A 166 -4.46 5.38 -17.59
C LEU A 166 -5.82 5.16 -18.28
N SER A 167 -6.49 6.22 -18.74
CA SER A 167 -7.78 6.13 -19.45
C SER A 167 -8.84 5.32 -18.67
N LEU A 168 -8.86 5.49 -17.34
CA LEU A 168 -9.73 4.74 -16.45
C LEU A 168 -11.22 4.90 -16.84
N PRO A 169 -12.00 3.80 -16.88
CA PRO A 169 -13.39 3.86 -17.27
C PRO A 169 -14.25 4.57 -16.23
N ARG A 170 -15.08 5.52 -16.69
CA ARG A 170 -15.90 6.39 -15.82
C ARG A 170 -17.24 5.79 -15.41
N ASP A 171 -17.71 4.83 -16.19
CA ASP A 171 -18.97 4.13 -16.07
C ASP A 171 -18.83 2.74 -15.42
N LYS A 172 -17.60 2.27 -15.23
CA LYS A 172 -17.30 0.95 -14.66
C LYS A 172 -16.90 1.05 -13.20
N LYS A 173 -17.06 -0.04 -12.47
CA LYS A 173 -16.62 -0.13 -11.08
C LYS A 173 -15.09 -0.23 -11.03
N LEU A 174 -14.45 0.58 -10.18
CA LEU A 174 -13.01 0.49 -9.92
C LEU A 174 -12.79 -0.38 -8.68
N ILE A 175 -12.11 -1.51 -8.86
CA ILE A 175 -11.74 -2.43 -7.78
C ILE A 175 -10.29 -2.18 -7.39
N LEU A 176 -10.05 -1.66 -6.19
CA LEU A 176 -8.72 -1.43 -5.65
C LEU A 176 -8.27 -2.67 -4.89
N VAL A 177 -7.09 -3.17 -5.20
CA VAL A 177 -6.52 -4.39 -4.62
C VAL A 177 -5.27 -4.02 -3.83
N ASP A 178 -5.28 -4.30 -2.54
CA ASP A 178 -4.22 -3.90 -1.59
C ASP A 178 -4.28 -4.80 -0.33
N VAL A 179 -3.19 -4.85 0.43
CA VAL A 179 -3.15 -5.52 1.74
C VAL A 179 -3.73 -4.61 2.85
N GLY A 180 -3.65 -3.30 2.67
CA GLY A 180 -3.85 -2.27 3.70
C GLY A 180 -5.17 -2.34 4.52
N TYR A 181 -5.18 -1.63 5.66
CA TYR A 181 -6.16 -1.91 6.74
C TYR A 181 -7.24 -0.84 6.97
N SER A 182 -6.88 0.44 6.82
CA SER A 182 -7.76 1.58 7.16
C SER A 182 -8.44 2.22 5.94
N GLY A 183 -8.08 1.77 4.73
CA GLY A 183 -8.60 2.30 3.46
C GLY A 183 -8.25 3.78 3.19
N THR A 184 -7.27 4.35 3.90
CA THR A 184 -6.93 5.79 3.79
C THR A 184 -6.53 6.16 2.36
N ILE A 185 -5.75 5.31 1.68
CA ILE A 185 -5.38 5.50 0.27
C ILE A 185 -6.64 5.48 -0.60
N GLN A 186 -7.52 4.48 -0.45
CA GLN A 186 -8.76 4.40 -1.23
C GLN A 186 -9.66 5.62 -1.03
N LYS A 187 -9.80 6.13 0.20
CA LYS A 187 -10.62 7.32 0.48
C LYS A 187 -10.10 8.54 -0.28
N LEU A 188 -8.78 8.77 -0.24
CA LEU A 188 -8.13 9.83 -1.01
C LEU A 188 -8.26 9.62 -2.53
N LEU A 189 -8.09 8.38 -3.00
CA LEU A 189 -8.25 8.07 -4.43
C LEU A 189 -9.69 8.23 -4.90
N THR A 190 -10.69 7.86 -4.10
CA THR A 190 -12.11 8.07 -4.41
C THR A 190 -12.40 9.55 -4.63
N HIS A 191 -11.82 10.41 -3.79
CA HIS A 191 -11.89 11.85 -3.95
C HIS A 191 -11.16 12.33 -5.21
N LEU A 192 -9.88 11.96 -5.40
CA LEU A 192 -9.05 12.41 -6.53
C LEU A 192 -9.58 11.92 -7.89
N LEU A 193 -10.10 10.70 -7.95
CA LEU A 193 -10.68 10.13 -9.17
C LEU A 193 -12.06 10.72 -9.47
N GLY A 194 -12.77 11.25 -8.47
CA GLY A 194 -14.14 11.75 -8.62
C GLY A 194 -15.15 10.65 -8.95
N GLN A 195 -14.89 9.42 -8.51
CA GLN A 195 -15.68 8.22 -8.81
C GLN A 195 -15.69 7.29 -7.60
N SER A 196 -16.82 6.62 -7.36
CA SER A 196 -16.92 5.62 -6.30
C SER A 196 -15.98 4.45 -6.57
N THR A 197 -15.41 3.90 -5.51
CA THR A 197 -14.42 2.81 -5.58
C THR A 197 -14.81 1.66 -4.67
N HIS A 198 -14.31 0.46 -4.97
CA HIS A 198 -14.47 -0.73 -4.16
C HIS A 198 -13.11 -1.30 -3.82
N GLY A 199 -12.73 -1.29 -2.55
CA GLY A 199 -11.46 -1.83 -2.09
C GLY A 199 -11.65 -3.26 -1.61
N LEU A 200 -10.78 -4.16 -2.05
CA LEU A 200 -10.66 -5.50 -1.51
C LEU A 200 -9.35 -5.57 -0.73
N TYR A 201 -9.44 -5.88 0.57
CA TYR A 201 -8.31 -5.84 1.49
C TYR A 201 -8.14 -7.15 2.23
N PHE A 202 -6.90 -7.47 2.61
CA PHE A 202 -6.62 -8.62 3.46
C PHE A 202 -7.39 -8.51 4.78
N ILE A 203 -7.21 -7.39 5.46
CA ILE A 203 -7.75 -7.12 6.79
C ILE A 203 -8.30 -5.71 6.79
N THR A 204 -9.37 -5.45 7.54
CA THR A 204 -9.87 -4.08 7.70
C THR A 204 -10.10 -3.72 9.16
N THR A 205 -9.80 -2.47 9.50
CA THR A 205 -10.15 -1.93 10.83
C THR A 205 -11.63 -1.62 10.93
N LYS A 206 -12.24 -1.27 9.79
CA LYS A 206 -13.67 -1.08 9.63
C LYS A 206 -14.03 -1.18 8.13
N ALA A 207 -14.59 -2.31 7.73
CA ALA A 207 -15.22 -2.48 6.42
C ALA A 207 -16.52 -1.68 6.30
N GLY A 208 -17.02 -1.58 5.06
CA GLY A 208 -18.27 -0.91 4.71
C GLY A 208 -18.07 0.36 3.89
N ASP A 209 -19.14 1.14 3.78
CA ASP A 209 -19.18 2.32 2.94
C ASP A 209 -18.72 3.57 3.68
N TYR A 210 -17.84 4.33 3.03
CA TYR A 210 -17.47 5.67 3.43
C TYR A 210 -17.90 6.65 2.33
N ASN A 211 -18.88 7.48 2.65
CA ASN A 211 -19.43 8.48 1.73
C ASN A 211 -18.71 9.82 1.91
N TYR A 212 -18.26 10.40 0.80
CA TYR A 212 -17.47 11.62 0.78
C TYR A 212 -17.72 12.41 -0.50
N HIS A 213 -18.22 13.64 -0.39
CA HIS A 213 -18.62 14.51 -1.51
C HIS A 213 -19.42 13.81 -2.63
N GLY A 214 -20.42 13.01 -2.24
CA GLY A 214 -21.29 12.30 -3.19
C GLY A 214 -20.64 11.12 -3.91
N LYS A 215 -19.48 10.67 -3.45
CA LYS A 215 -18.80 9.44 -3.88
C LYS A 215 -18.69 8.47 -2.71
N THR A 216 -18.61 7.19 -3.00
CA THR A 216 -18.55 6.12 -2.00
C THR A 216 -17.26 5.33 -2.16
N ALA A 217 -16.50 5.21 -1.08
CA ALA A 217 -15.43 4.24 -0.93
C ALA A 217 -15.99 3.03 -0.18
N THR A 218 -16.31 1.95 -0.90
CA THR A 218 -16.75 0.68 -0.30
C THR A 218 -15.53 -0.15 0.04
N MET A 219 -15.39 -0.55 1.31
CA MET A 219 -14.29 -1.40 1.77
C MET A 219 -14.81 -2.81 2.06
N GLU A 220 -14.21 -3.81 1.42
CA GLU A 220 -14.46 -5.23 1.64
C GLU A 220 -13.20 -5.91 2.19
N CYS A 221 -13.40 -6.95 2.99
CA CYS A 221 -12.32 -7.67 3.65
C CYS A 221 -12.37 -9.16 3.32
N VAL A 222 -11.20 -9.76 3.10
CA VAL A 222 -11.04 -11.18 2.79
C VAL A 222 -10.90 -12.03 4.05
N PHE A 223 -10.00 -11.64 4.96
CA PHE A 223 -9.68 -12.48 6.12
C PHE A 223 -10.43 -12.05 7.38
N LYS A 224 -10.29 -10.78 7.79
CA LYS A 224 -10.89 -10.32 9.05
C LYS A 224 -11.18 -8.81 9.10
N ASP A 225 -12.42 -8.49 9.43
CA ASP A 225 -12.90 -7.12 9.69
C ASP A 225 -12.89 -6.80 11.20
N ARG A 226 -12.94 -5.51 11.52
CA ARG A 226 -13.09 -4.92 12.87
C ARG A 226 -11.94 -5.23 13.82
N VAL A 227 -10.73 -5.30 13.28
CA VAL A 227 -9.51 -5.50 14.09
C VAL A 227 -8.72 -4.21 14.20
N LYS A 228 -8.09 -3.96 15.34
CA LYS A 228 -7.19 -2.81 15.53
C LYS A 228 -5.78 -3.30 15.80
N MET A 229 -4.82 -2.51 15.36
CA MET A 229 -3.40 -2.74 15.62
C MET A 229 -3.17 -2.74 17.14
N GLY A 230 -2.55 -3.79 17.66
CA GLY A 230 -2.26 -3.97 19.07
C GLY A 230 -3.32 -4.76 19.86
N ASP A 231 -4.44 -5.14 19.25
CA ASP A 231 -5.52 -5.89 19.92
C ASP A 231 -5.28 -7.42 19.96
N GLY A 232 -4.11 -7.90 19.53
CA GLY A 232 -3.70 -9.32 19.61
C GLY A 232 -3.95 -10.12 18.33
N TYR A 233 -4.44 -9.48 17.27
CA TYR A 233 -4.68 -10.14 16.00
C TYR A 233 -3.38 -10.26 15.18
N HIS A 234 -2.77 -11.45 15.20
CA HIS A 234 -1.39 -11.67 14.75
C HIS A 234 -1.13 -11.22 13.30
N MET A 235 -2.09 -11.43 12.40
CA MET A 235 -1.89 -11.07 10.99
C MET A 235 -1.84 -9.55 10.77
N LEU A 236 -2.54 -8.78 11.61
CA LEU A 236 -2.44 -7.31 11.63
C LEU A 236 -1.24 -6.85 12.47
N ASP A 237 -1.11 -7.34 13.70
CA ASP A 237 -0.07 -6.90 14.65
C ASP A 237 1.35 -7.19 14.16
N LYS A 238 1.49 -8.20 13.30
CA LYS A 238 2.76 -8.59 12.67
C LYS A 238 2.71 -8.39 11.15
N SER A 239 1.96 -7.41 10.65
CA SER A 239 1.80 -7.15 9.22
C SER A 239 3.12 -6.92 8.48
N LEU A 240 4.14 -6.40 9.17
CA LEU A 240 5.46 -6.14 8.61
C LEU A 240 6.11 -7.38 7.97
N PHE A 241 5.73 -8.60 8.35
CA PHE A 241 6.17 -9.81 7.65
C PHE A 241 5.60 -9.90 6.22
N LEU A 242 4.33 -9.54 6.04
CA LEU A 242 3.71 -9.45 4.71
C LEU A 242 4.27 -8.25 3.95
N GLU A 243 4.37 -7.08 4.57
CA GLU A 243 4.83 -5.84 3.92
C GLU A 243 6.30 -5.95 3.44
N ALA A 244 7.15 -6.70 4.16
CA ALA A 244 8.52 -6.97 3.73
C ALA A 244 8.59 -7.78 2.44
N LEU A 245 7.71 -8.79 2.31
CA LEU A 245 7.74 -9.71 1.18
C LEU A 245 6.89 -9.19 0.01
N LEU A 246 5.70 -8.67 0.27
CA LEU A 246 4.79 -8.13 -0.74
C LEU A 246 5.20 -6.70 -1.11
N THR A 247 6.37 -6.56 -1.72
CA THR A 247 6.92 -5.27 -2.10
C THR A 247 7.33 -5.20 -3.57
N SER A 248 7.60 -3.98 -4.04
CA SER A 248 8.04 -3.69 -5.42
C SER A 248 9.56 -3.54 -5.52
N PRO A 249 10.17 -3.69 -6.72
CA PRO A 249 11.61 -3.51 -6.90
C PRO A 249 12.08 -2.09 -6.64
N ASN A 250 11.18 -1.11 -6.72
CA ASN A 250 11.46 0.29 -6.41
C ASN A 250 11.04 0.62 -4.98
N GLY A 251 11.75 1.58 -4.36
CA GLY A 251 11.41 2.23 -3.10
C GLY A 251 9.96 2.75 -3.02
N GLN A 252 9.55 3.27 -1.86
CA GLN A 252 8.22 3.89 -1.75
C GLN A 252 8.03 4.97 -2.83
N PHE A 253 6.86 5.02 -3.47
CA PHE A 253 6.54 6.07 -4.44
C PHE A 253 6.50 7.43 -3.74
N VAL A 254 7.39 8.35 -4.15
CA VAL A 254 7.59 9.66 -3.53
C VAL A 254 7.01 10.77 -4.37
N ASP A 255 7.21 10.76 -5.69
CA ASP A 255 6.73 11.81 -6.59
C ASP A 255 6.64 11.36 -8.05
N ILE A 256 6.06 12.22 -8.88
CA ILE A 256 5.96 12.02 -10.32
C ILE A 256 6.09 13.36 -11.06
N GLU A 257 6.79 13.33 -12.17
CA GLU A 257 6.88 14.46 -13.10
C GLU A 257 6.59 14.02 -14.52
N LYS A 258 5.95 14.90 -15.29
CA LYS A 258 5.78 14.68 -16.73
C LYS A 258 7.12 14.88 -17.44
N SER A 259 7.53 13.88 -18.23
CA SER A 259 8.72 14.01 -19.07
C SER A 259 8.48 15.03 -20.18
N SER A 260 9.45 15.91 -20.38
CA SER A 260 9.51 16.83 -21.52
C SER A 260 10.34 16.28 -22.68
N ILE A 261 10.94 15.09 -22.53
CA ILE A 261 11.84 14.49 -23.52
C ILE A 261 11.04 13.69 -24.54
N PRO A 262 11.05 14.06 -25.84
CA PRO A 262 10.39 13.29 -26.89
C PRO A 262 10.95 11.86 -26.97
N GLY A 263 10.06 10.86 -26.98
CA GLY A 263 10.42 9.44 -27.08
C GLY A 263 10.83 8.77 -25.77
N ALA A 264 10.93 9.50 -24.65
CA ALA A 264 11.11 8.92 -23.32
C ALA A 264 9.78 8.44 -22.72
N ALA A 265 9.85 7.71 -21.60
CA ALA A 265 8.67 7.41 -20.79
C ALA A 265 7.92 8.72 -20.45
N GLN A 266 6.61 8.72 -20.61
CA GLN A 266 5.77 9.91 -20.44
C GLN A 266 5.89 10.53 -19.04
N PHE A 267 6.18 9.71 -18.02
CA PHE A 267 6.32 10.14 -16.63
C PHE A 267 7.62 9.63 -16.02
N ILE A 268 8.33 10.53 -15.37
CA ILE A 268 9.48 10.24 -14.51
C ILE A 268 8.93 10.02 -13.10
N LYS A 269 9.23 8.84 -12.54
CA LYS A 269 8.73 8.41 -11.22
C LYS A 269 9.88 8.50 -10.23
N PHE A 270 9.63 9.13 -9.08
CA PHE A 270 10.60 9.26 -8.00
C PHE A 270 10.24 8.30 -6.88
N TYR A 271 11.26 7.60 -6.39
CA TYR A 271 11.12 6.61 -5.35
C TYR A 271 12.05 6.93 -4.17
N GLY A 272 11.64 6.50 -2.99
CA GLY A 272 12.45 6.52 -1.79
C GLY A 272 13.63 5.57 -1.87
N ARG A 273 14.35 5.44 -0.76
CA ARG A 273 15.51 4.53 -0.68
C ARG A 273 15.06 3.08 -0.81
N HIS A 274 15.99 2.23 -1.22
CA HIS A 274 15.78 0.79 -1.24
C HIS A 274 16.10 0.21 0.14
N SER A 275 15.17 -0.59 0.67
CA SER A 275 15.46 -1.57 1.72
C SER A 275 16.43 -2.63 1.21
N TYR A 276 16.99 -3.44 2.13
CA TYR A 276 17.79 -4.59 1.77
C TYR A 276 17.05 -5.52 0.80
N THR A 277 15.76 -5.79 1.06
CA THR A 277 14.93 -6.67 0.24
C THR A 277 14.86 -6.18 -1.22
N GLN A 278 14.77 -4.87 -1.41
CA GLN A 278 14.67 -4.27 -2.74
C GLN A 278 16.02 -4.20 -3.46
N ALA A 279 17.11 -4.02 -2.70
CA ALA A 279 18.46 -4.14 -3.25
C ALA A 279 18.78 -5.57 -3.70
N ASN A 280 18.11 -6.57 -3.09
CA ASN A 280 18.27 -8.00 -3.40
C ASN A 280 16.99 -8.58 -4.04
N PHE A 281 16.31 -7.81 -4.88
CA PHE A 281 14.98 -8.16 -5.40
C PHE A 281 14.93 -9.49 -6.15
N ALA A 282 16.02 -9.90 -6.80
CA ALA A 282 16.12 -11.20 -7.48
C ALA A 282 15.87 -12.39 -6.53
N GLU A 283 16.19 -12.26 -5.24
CA GLU A 283 15.91 -13.29 -4.23
C GLU A 283 14.42 -13.28 -3.84
N LEU A 284 13.82 -12.10 -3.74
CA LEU A 284 12.38 -11.96 -3.53
C LEU A 284 11.57 -12.48 -4.71
N GLU A 285 12.04 -12.29 -5.94
CA GLU A 285 11.43 -12.87 -7.14
C GLU A 285 11.38 -14.40 -7.07
N MET A 286 12.36 -15.06 -6.44
CA MET A 286 12.31 -16.52 -6.23
C MET A 286 11.17 -16.91 -5.28
N ILE A 287 10.93 -16.12 -4.21
CA ILE A 287 9.78 -16.30 -3.33
C ILE A 287 8.48 -16.05 -4.10
N PHE A 288 8.40 -14.98 -4.90
CA PHE A 288 7.23 -14.67 -5.71
C PHE A 288 6.91 -15.78 -6.70
N ASN A 289 7.91 -16.33 -7.39
CA ASN A 289 7.70 -17.46 -8.31
C ASN A 289 7.09 -18.67 -7.59
N GLY A 290 7.60 -19.03 -6.41
CA GLY A 290 7.03 -20.11 -5.61
C GLY A 290 5.60 -19.83 -5.14
N ALA A 291 5.31 -18.60 -4.73
CA ALA A 291 3.98 -18.17 -4.34
C ALA A 291 3.00 -18.20 -5.54
N THR A 292 3.42 -17.70 -6.70
CA THR A 292 2.64 -17.75 -7.94
C THR A 292 2.33 -19.18 -8.36
N ASP A 293 3.32 -20.08 -8.31
CA ASP A 293 3.14 -21.50 -8.61
C ASP A 293 2.13 -22.16 -7.66
N ALA A 294 2.18 -21.83 -6.37
CA ALA A 294 1.19 -22.28 -5.39
C ALA A 294 -0.21 -21.77 -5.71
N VAL A 295 -0.37 -20.47 -5.96
CA VAL A 295 -1.68 -19.87 -6.30
C VAL A 295 -2.26 -20.51 -7.55
N VAL A 296 -1.48 -20.65 -8.63
CA VAL A 296 -1.91 -21.32 -9.87
C VAL A 296 -2.32 -22.77 -9.60
N SER A 297 -1.51 -23.52 -8.84
CA SER A 297 -1.80 -24.90 -8.48
C SER A 297 -3.09 -25.02 -7.67
N TYR A 298 -3.26 -24.20 -6.64
CA TYR A 298 -4.43 -24.25 -5.77
C TYR A 298 -5.71 -23.86 -6.50
N LEU A 299 -5.70 -22.79 -7.30
CA LEU A 299 -6.87 -22.41 -8.11
C LEU A 299 -7.23 -23.48 -9.14
N LYS A 300 -6.23 -24.04 -9.84
CA LYS A 300 -6.44 -25.10 -10.83
C LYS A 300 -7.06 -26.37 -10.24
N ASN A 301 -6.67 -26.72 -9.02
CA ASN A 301 -7.14 -27.92 -8.32
C ASN A 301 -8.32 -27.67 -7.38
N GLY A 302 -8.86 -26.44 -7.33
CA GLY A 302 -9.96 -26.08 -6.43
C GLY A 302 -9.60 -26.19 -4.94
N VAL A 303 -8.32 -26.07 -4.58
CA VAL A 303 -7.86 -26.06 -3.19
C VAL A 303 -8.26 -24.75 -2.53
N ARG A 304 -8.81 -24.84 -1.32
CA ARG A 304 -9.25 -23.73 -0.48
C ARG A 304 -8.67 -23.88 0.91
N PHE A 305 -8.41 -22.74 1.56
CA PHE A 305 -7.93 -22.68 2.93
C PHE A 305 -8.95 -21.93 3.77
N THR A 306 -9.30 -22.48 4.92
CA THR A 306 -10.12 -21.80 5.91
C THR A 306 -9.34 -20.64 6.55
N LEU A 307 -10.06 -19.67 7.10
CA LEU A 307 -9.43 -18.58 7.86
C LEU A 307 -8.56 -19.10 9.00
N ASP A 308 -9.02 -20.12 9.73
CA ASP A 308 -8.26 -20.72 10.84
C ASP A 308 -6.94 -21.36 10.37
N GLU A 309 -6.92 -22.02 9.21
CA GLU A 309 -5.69 -22.57 8.62
C GLU A 309 -4.70 -21.45 8.23
N ILE A 310 -5.20 -20.39 7.61
CA ILE A 310 -4.39 -19.22 7.24
C ILE A 310 -3.82 -18.53 8.48
N GLU A 311 -4.64 -18.29 9.51
CA GLU A 311 -4.20 -17.68 10.77
C GLU A 311 -3.20 -18.57 11.52
N HIS A 312 -3.42 -19.88 11.51
CA HIS A 312 -2.51 -20.84 12.14
C HIS A 312 -1.15 -20.89 11.42
N LEU A 313 -1.16 -20.96 10.08
CA LEU A 313 0.03 -20.89 9.24
C LEU A 313 0.79 -19.59 9.53
N TYR A 314 0.10 -18.45 9.45
CA TYR A 314 0.70 -17.14 9.65
C TYR A 314 1.35 -17.03 11.03
N LYS A 315 0.63 -17.47 12.07
CA LYS A 315 1.15 -17.48 13.44
C LYS A 315 2.41 -18.33 13.57
N HIS A 316 2.50 -19.48 12.90
CA HIS A 316 3.69 -20.35 12.98
C HIS A 316 4.94 -19.67 12.42
N TYR A 317 4.85 -19.11 11.22
CA TYR A 317 5.98 -18.43 10.59
C TYR A 317 6.38 -17.15 11.34
N THR A 318 5.41 -16.42 11.90
CA THR A 318 5.68 -15.13 12.57
C THR A 318 5.96 -15.23 14.07
N THR A 319 6.01 -16.42 14.66
CA THR A 319 6.31 -16.61 16.10
C THR A 319 7.51 -17.51 16.37
N LYS A 320 7.97 -18.27 15.39
CA LYS A 320 9.02 -19.28 15.57
C LYS A 320 10.03 -19.20 14.41
N SER A 321 11.20 -18.61 14.64
CA SER A 321 12.29 -18.49 13.65
C SER A 321 12.76 -19.80 13.02
N GLN A 322 12.50 -20.96 13.63
CA GLN A 322 12.81 -22.27 13.04
C GLN A 322 12.03 -22.56 11.75
N PHE A 323 10.87 -21.92 11.54
CA PHE A 323 10.09 -22.03 10.31
C PHE A 323 10.55 -21.04 9.23
N ILE A 324 11.49 -20.15 9.54
CA ILE A 324 12.03 -19.18 8.59
C ILE A 324 13.46 -19.61 8.23
N PRO A 325 13.67 -20.14 7.01
CA PRO A 325 14.99 -20.54 6.54
C PRO A 325 15.97 -19.38 6.59
N ALA A 326 17.24 -19.68 6.90
CA ALA A 326 18.29 -18.65 7.02
C ALA A 326 18.42 -17.77 5.76
N ALA A 327 18.16 -18.33 4.58
CA ALA A 327 18.19 -17.61 3.31
C ALA A 327 17.08 -16.55 3.16
N VAL A 328 15.95 -16.70 3.85
CA VAL A 328 14.80 -15.79 3.79
C VAL A 328 14.96 -14.62 4.76
N ARG A 329 15.59 -14.85 5.91
CA ARG A 329 15.68 -13.88 7.02
C ARG A 329 16.15 -12.47 6.61
N PRO A 330 17.15 -12.30 5.72
CA PRO A 330 17.58 -10.98 5.28
C PRO A 330 16.51 -10.19 4.51
N LEU A 331 15.54 -10.89 3.88
CA LEU A 331 14.45 -10.29 3.09
C LEU A 331 13.31 -9.72 3.95
N PHE A 332 13.38 -9.92 5.28
CA PHE A 332 12.50 -9.24 6.22
C PHE A 332 13.10 -7.88 6.60
N ASP A 333 13.15 -6.94 5.66
CA ASP A 333 13.60 -5.57 5.87
C ASP A 333 12.57 -4.58 5.29
N VAL A 334 11.94 -3.80 6.15
CA VAL A 334 10.85 -2.88 5.79
C VAL A 334 11.28 -1.44 6.02
N ASP A 335 11.01 -0.56 5.06
CA ASP A 335 11.13 0.89 5.25
C ASP A 335 9.90 1.40 6.02
N ASP A 336 10.07 1.77 7.29
CA ASP A 336 9.01 2.28 8.18
C ASP A 336 9.15 3.80 8.45
N ALA A 337 9.69 4.54 7.47
CA ALA A 337 9.88 5.99 7.55
C ALA A 337 8.60 6.77 7.90
N ILE A 338 7.42 6.29 7.49
CA ILE A 338 6.14 6.95 7.77
C ILE A 338 5.80 6.98 9.27
N SER A 339 6.27 6.00 10.03
CA SER A 339 6.12 5.92 11.48
C SER A 339 7.25 6.64 12.23
N GLY A 340 8.17 7.27 11.50
CA GLY A 340 9.35 7.93 12.05
C GLY A 340 10.52 6.99 12.35
N ASN A 341 10.43 5.71 11.97
CA ASN A 341 11.49 4.72 12.11
C ASN A 341 12.37 4.66 10.86
N GLY A 342 13.59 4.13 10.98
CA GLY A 342 14.39 3.75 9.80
C GLY A 342 13.90 2.42 9.22
N ASN A 343 14.81 1.64 8.63
CA ASN A 343 14.49 0.27 8.27
C ASN A 343 14.25 -0.59 9.52
N VAL A 344 13.19 -1.39 9.49
CA VAL A 344 12.77 -2.28 10.57
C VAL A 344 12.78 -3.72 10.06
N ASN A 345 13.47 -4.60 10.79
CA ASN A 345 13.39 -6.02 10.57
C ASN A 345 12.37 -6.65 11.53
N PRO A 346 11.23 -7.19 11.04
CA PRO A 346 10.19 -7.74 11.90
C PRO A 346 10.65 -8.93 12.76
N LEU A 347 11.67 -9.69 12.35
CA LEU A 347 12.23 -10.76 13.20
C LEU A 347 12.80 -10.18 14.49
N ASN A 348 13.52 -9.07 14.39
CA ASN A 348 14.12 -8.39 15.53
C ASN A 348 13.07 -7.66 16.36
N LEU A 349 12.15 -6.95 15.70
CA LEU A 349 11.09 -6.18 16.36
C LEU A 349 10.19 -7.08 17.22
N PHE A 350 9.78 -8.23 16.67
CA PHE A 350 8.86 -9.16 17.32
C PHE A 350 9.54 -10.31 18.07
N LYS A 351 10.87 -10.32 18.12
CA LYS A 351 11.70 -11.33 18.82
C LYS A 351 11.37 -12.77 18.38
N VAL A 352 11.37 -13.01 17.07
CA VAL A 352 10.97 -14.28 16.42
C VAL A 352 12.14 -15.21 16.18
#